data_AF-A0A6L3SUI2-F1
#
_entry.id   AF-A0A6L3SUI2-F1
#
_cell.length_a   1.000
_cell.length_b   1.000
_cell.length_c   1.000
_cell.angle_alpha   90.00
_cell.angle_beta   90.00
_cell.angle_gamma   90.00
#
_symmetry.space_group_name_H-M   'P 1'
#
loop_
_entity.id
_entity.type
_entity.pdbx_description
1 polymer ?
#
loop_
_entity_poly.entity_id
_entity_poly.type
_entity_poly.pdbx_seq_one_letter_code
_entity_poly.pdbx_strand_id
1 'polypeptide(L)' 'MADPLDDDPVHEAIEALKAAGRSVLPAEDAPGLYRVDHGPEMTGGDILAMAIQMGLLDGREEDGRDG' A
#
# COMPACT_ATOMS: atom_id res chain seq x y z
N MET A 1 -6.07 -25.21 -0.59
CA MET A 1 -5.12 -24.64 0.38
C MET A 1 -4.88 -23.23 -0.10
N ALA A 2 -5.34 -22.22 0.63
CA ALA A 2 -4.93 -20.85 0.39
C ALA A 2 -3.65 -20.64 1.19
N ASP A 3 -2.57 -20.30 0.53
CA ASP A 3 -1.28 -20.04 1.17
C ASP A 3 -1.42 -18.81 2.07
N PRO A 4 -1.14 -18.89 3.39
CA PRO A 4 -1.30 -17.78 4.34
C PRO A 4 -0.26 -16.66 4.16
N LEU A 5 0.48 -16.66 3.06
CA LEU A 5 1.43 -15.61 2.67
C LEU A 5 0.93 -14.71 1.53
N ASP A 6 -0.23 -15.00 0.94
CA ASP A 6 -0.74 -14.27 -0.23
C ASP A 6 -1.53 -12.99 0.14
N ASP A 7 -1.81 -12.79 1.44
CA ASP A 7 -2.62 -11.67 1.95
C ASP A 7 -1.74 -10.69 2.74
N ASP A 8 -0.57 -10.33 2.18
CA ASP A 8 0.24 -9.27 2.77
C ASP A 8 -0.35 -7.92 2.30
N PRO A 9 -1.09 -7.18 3.15
CA PRO A 9 -1.81 -5.98 2.71
C PRO A 9 -0.87 -4.90 2.19
N VAL A 10 0.40 -4.95 2.59
CA VAL A 10 1.45 -4.08 2.05
C VAL A 10 1.75 -4.43 0.59
N HIS A 11 1.78 -5.71 0.23
CA HIS A 11 1.97 -6.13 -1.17
C HIS A 11 0.84 -5.62 -2.05
N GLU A 12 -0.41 -5.79 -1.61
CA GLU A 12 -1.59 -5.30 -2.33
C GLU A 12 -1.54 -3.77 -2.51
N ALA A 13 -1.15 -3.04 -1.47
CA ALA A 13 -0.96 -1.59 -1.53
C ALA A 13 0.11 -1.18 -2.55
N ILE A 14 1.25 -1.90 -2.58
CA ILE A 14 2.32 -1.66 -3.56
C ILE A 14 1.80 -1.88 -4.98
N GLU A 15 1.04 -2.95 -5.22
CA GLU A 15 0.46 -3.24 -6.53
C GLU A 15 -0.58 -2.20 -6.94
N ALA A 16 -1.46 -1.79 -6.02
CA ALA A 16 -2.48 -0.77 -6.28
C ALA A 16 -1.85 0.59 -6.62
N LEU A 17 -0.78 0.98 -5.92
CA LEU A 17 0.00 2.18 -6.22
C LEU A 17 0.65 2.10 -7.60
N LYS A 18 1.25 0.95 -7.95
CA LYS A 18 1.81 0.72 -9.28
C LYS A 18 0.74 0.78 -10.37
N ALA A 19 -0.44 0.21 -10.14
CA ALA A 19 -1.57 0.27 -11.05
C ALA A 19 -2.10 1.72 -11.22
N ALA A 20 -2.03 2.53 -10.17
CA ALA A 20 -2.32 3.97 -10.22
C ALA A 20 -1.24 4.80 -10.94
N GLY A 21 -0.19 4.15 -11.47
CA GLY A 21 0.90 4.80 -12.20
C GLY A 21 2.00 5.35 -11.31
N ARG A 22 2.06 4.99 -10.02
CA ARG A 22 3.15 5.37 -9.12
C ARG A 22 4.30 4.37 -9.19
N SER A 23 5.53 4.86 -9.07
CA SER A 23 6.71 3.98 -8.98
C SER A 23 7.00 3.64 -7.52
N VAL A 24 6.74 2.40 -7.09
CA VAL A 24 7.07 1.94 -5.73
C VAL A 24 8.28 1.02 -5.76
N LEU A 25 9.36 1.44 -5.10
CA LEU A 25 10.64 0.71 -5.05
C LEU A 25 11.03 0.44 -3.58
N PRO A 26 11.58 -0.72 -3.24
CA PRO A 26 12.15 -0.94 -1.91
C PRO A 26 13.35 -0.02 -1.68
N ALA A 27 13.50 0.49 -0.46
CA ALA A 27 14.67 1.26 -0.07
C ALA A 27 15.90 0.34 0.01
N GLU A 28 17.00 0.76 -0.60
CA GLU A 28 18.24 -0.02 -0.62
C GLU A 28 18.95 -0.02 0.74
N ASP A 29 18.74 1.02 1.55
CA ASP A 29 19.43 1.25 2.82
C ASP A 29 18.77 0.52 4.01
N ALA A 30 17.45 0.27 3.92
CA ALA A 30 16.67 -0.28 5.03
C ALA A 30 15.62 -1.31 4.56
N PRO A 31 15.74 -2.59 4.97
CA PRO A 31 14.76 -3.61 4.62
C PRO A 31 13.41 -3.29 5.28
N GLY A 32 12.33 -3.34 4.48
CA GLY A 32 10.96 -3.03 4.93
C GLY A 32 10.55 -1.57 4.74
N LEU A 33 11.42 -0.72 4.19
CA LEU A 33 11.08 0.60 3.68
C LEU A 33 10.89 0.58 2.16
N TYR A 34 10.04 1.47 1.68
CA TYR A 34 9.66 1.64 0.29
C TYR A 34 9.63 3.13 -0.06
N ARG A 35 9.84 3.45 -1.34
CA ARG A 35 9.86 4.81 -1.86
C ARG A 35 8.91 4.92 -3.04
N VAL A 36 8.04 5.92 -3.00
CA VAL A 36 7.02 6.17 -4.03
C VAL A 36 7.42 7.38 -4.88
N ASP A 37 7.57 7.22 -6.20
CA ASP A 37 7.69 8.31 -7.20
C ASP A 37 8.89 9.29 -7.01
N HIS A 38 9.87 8.94 -6.17
CA HIS A 38 10.96 9.80 -5.62
C HIS A 38 10.65 10.57 -4.33
N GLY A 39 9.53 10.30 -3.67
CA GLY A 39 9.16 10.81 -2.35
C GLY A 39 10.04 10.30 -1.20
N PRO A 40 9.64 10.54 0.06
CA PRO A 40 10.35 10.03 1.24
C PRO A 40 10.28 8.50 1.32
N GLU A 41 11.20 7.92 2.10
CA GLU A 41 11.16 6.50 2.45
C GLU A 41 10.05 6.26 3.48
N MET A 42 9.22 5.26 3.20
CA MET A 42 7.95 4.97 3.88
C MET A 42 7.96 3.50 4.29
N THR A 43 7.47 3.21 5.50
CA THR A 43 7.32 1.81 5.93
C THR A 43 6.21 1.12 5.15
N GLY A 44 6.19 -0.22 5.13
CA GLY A 44 5.07 -0.96 4.54
C GLY A 44 3.69 -0.53 5.06
N GLY A 45 3.58 -0.21 6.36
CA GLY A 45 2.34 0.33 6.94
C GLY A 45 1.97 1.72 6.42
N ASP A 46 2.97 2.55 6.12
CA ASP A 46 2.76 3.89 5.54
C ASP A 46 2.32 3.79 4.06
N ILE A 47 2.91 2.85 3.31
CA ILE A 47 2.47 2.50 1.95
C ILE A 47 1.02 2.04 1.92
N LEU A 48 0.64 1.16 2.84
CA LEU A 48 -0.75 0.70 3.01
C LEU A 48 -1.68 1.87 3.34
N ALA A 49 -1.33 2.69 4.32
CA ALA A 49 -2.11 3.88 4.67
C ALA A 49 -2.24 4.86 3.50
N MET A 50 -1.20 5.02 2.67
CA MET A 50 -1.22 5.86 1.49
C MET A 50 -2.18 5.31 0.41
N ALA A 51 -2.15 4.01 0.15
CA ALA A 51 -3.06 3.37 -0.80
C ALA A 51 -4.52 3.49 -0.35
N ILE A 52 -4.80 3.33 0.94
CA ILE A 52 -6.14 3.57 1.53
C ILE A 52 -6.55 5.04 1.40
N GLN A 53 -5.66 5.99 1.76
CA GLN A 53 -5.96 7.42 1.66
C GLN A 53 -6.23 7.88 0.21
N MET A 54 -5.63 7.22 -0.78
CA MET A 54 -5.92 7.47 -2.19
C MET A 54 -7.19 6.76 -2.70
N GLY A 55 -7.85 5.95 -1.87
CA GLY A 55 -9.00 5.15 -2.25
C GLY A 55 -8.65 4.04 -3.25
N LEU A 56 -7.37 3.63 -3.30
CA LEU A 56 -6.89 2.54 -4.15
C LEU A 56 -7.13 1.18 -3.51
N LEU A 57 -7.13 1.15 -2.18
CA LEU A 57 -7.56 0.00 -1.40
C LEU A 57 -8.83 0.37 -0.64
N ASP A 58 -9.75 -0.58 -0.56
CA ASP A 58 -10.86 -0.54 0.37
C ASP A 58 -10.28 -0.82 1.75
N GLY A 59 -9.64 0.19 2.34
CA GLY A 59 -9.49 0.24 3.78
C GLY A 59 -10.90 0.24 4.30
N ARG A 60 -11.37 -0.92 4.75
CA ARG A 60 -12.75 -1.20 5.11
C ARG A 60 -13.16 -0.35 6.32
N GLU A 61 -13.30 0.94 6.09
CA GLU A 61 -14.07 1.88 6.85
C GLU A 61 -15.52 1.63 6.42
N GLU A 62 -16.06 0.47 6.82
CA GLU A 62 -17.51 0.34 6.97
C GLU A 62 -17.93 1.36 8.05
N ASP A 63 -18.31 2.57 7.65
CA ASP A 63 -19.58 3.19 8.08
C ASP A 63 -19.85 4.51 7.34
N GLY A 64 -21.09 4.67 6.84
CA GLY A 64 -21.70 6.01 6.78
C GLY A 64 -21.97 6.66 5.42
N ARG A 65 -22.23 5.90 4.33
CA ARG A 65 -23.04 6.45 3.23
C ARG A 65 -24.52 6.13 3.50
N ASP A 66 -25.14 6.90 4.38
CA ASP A 66 -26.60 6.94 4.55
C ASP A 66 -27.09 8.40 4.45
N GLY A 67 -28.07 8.63 3.58
CA GLY A 67 -28.93 9.83 3.57
C GLY A 67 -28.67 10.89 2.52
#